data_AF-A0AAE1DMD7-F1
#
_entry.id   AF-A0AAE1DMD7-F1
#
_cell.length_a   1.000
_cell.length_b   1.000
_cell.length_c   1.000
_cell.angle_alpha   90.00
_cell.angle_beta   90.00
_cell.angle_gamma   90.00
#
_symmetry.space_group_name_H-M   'P 1'
#
loop_
_entity.id
_entity.type
_entity.pdbx_description
1 polymer ?
#
loop_
_entity_poly.entity_id
_entity_poly.type
_entity_poly.pdbx_seq_one_letter_code
_entity_poly.pdbx_strand_id
1 'polypeptide(L)'
;MTIWNEELQSPMPRTGFTIEEEFYSDPAVMLSELEKTNCSDILELMSLEDLYSVMNTSTKGTTVPAKNRSDVIRVILEFTQSVDEFFKRRKINKDLLLKSKARLKMSDESDHISDDSLDDGSTSEESYSDSSDSEQDLDEDEQGNDGDEDDQQFGGGIWATIVGEDPGPGQIPFIGVPGVKVRHVPPRNAPPSAYAKLFFSDTFIDMIVTETNDYAASWIYNHQEYLHRKPHSTVHQWIKEGKTTRQEIQASLAFFFNIGLNKKANIKAYWDVTNSSQATPWFPQHFSRDRVFLLLKFLHFSDSANQPEPNHPDHKLYKIKNLIEHFNRVAQDTFHPYETYSIDESMIGYKGKTPHLRQFMPNKTHARFGVKLWCLCDTLTGYTAFFEVYKGAIDG
;
A
#
# COMPACT_ATOMS: atom_id res chain seq x y z
N MET A 1 43.16 22.21 4.10
CA MET A 1 44.56 22.16 3.60
C MET A 1 45.12 20.80 3.98
N THR A 2 44.72 19.77 3.23
CA THR A 2 45.50 19.14 2.15
C THR A 2 46.65 18.31 2.72
N ILE A 3 46.52 16.98 2.67
CA ILE A 3 47.46 16.04 2.04
C ILE A 3 46.70 14.71 1.93
N TRP A 4 46.33 14.38 0.68
CA TRP A 4 46.05 13.03 0.23
C TRP A 4 47.39 12.33 -0.01
N ASN A 5 47.50 11.05 0.32
CA ASN A 5 48.38 10.13 -0.40
C ASN A 5 47.83 8.71 -0.31
N GLU A 6 47.72 8.11 -1.49
CA GLU A 6 47.29 6.76 -1.82
C GLU A 6 48.30 5.72 -1.34
N GLU A 7 47.83 4.51 -1.04
CA GLU A 7 48.55 3.29 -1.42
C GLU A 7 47.59 2.09 -1.47
N LEU A 8 47.25 1.69 -2.70
CA LEU A 8 46.60 0.44 -3.06
C LEU A 8 47.63 -0.70 -3.00
N GLN A 9 47.35 -1.75 -2.21
CA GLN A 9 48.04 -3.05 -2.32
C GLN A 9 47.08 -4.12 -2.86
N SER A 10 47.56 -4.82 -3.88
CA SER A 10 46.89 -5.92 -4.59
C SER A 10 46.74 -7.20 -3.75
N PRO A 11 45.77 -8.08 -4.04
CA PRO A 11 45.63 -9.36 -3.34
C PRO A 11 46.60 -10.43 -3.88
N MET A 12 47.16 -11.22 -2.96
CA MET A 12 47.97 -12.42 -3.25
C MET A 12 47.10 -13.62 -3.65
N PRO A 13 47.57 -14.51 -4.55
CA PRO A 13 46.87 -15.73 -4.96
C PRO A 13 47.38 -16.96 -4.20
N ARG A 14 46.55 -18.01 -4.07
CA ARG A 14 46.84 -19.44 -3.80
C ARG A 14 45.51 -20.12 -3.43
N THR A 15 45.13 -21.34 -3.79
CA THR A 15 45.75 -22.48 -4.50
C THR A 15 44.61 -23.49 -4.69
N GLY A 16 44.63 -24.23 -5.80
CA GLY A 16 43.68 -25.33 -6.02
C GLY A 16 43.89 -26.49 -5.05
N PHE A 17 42.77 -27.13 -4.70
CA PHE A 17 42.71 -28.49 -4.18
C PHE A 17 41.59 -29.21 -4.95
N THR A 18 41.98 -30.22 -5.72
CA THR A 18 41.11 -31.23 -6.30
C THR A 18 40.82 -32.28 -5.23
N ILE A 19 39.53 -32.49 -4.93
CA ILE A 19 39.05 -33.69 -4.27
C ILE A 19 37.91 -34.21 -5.15
N GLU A 20 38.12 -35.40 -5.70
CA GLU A 20 37.09 -36.24 -6.30
C GLU A 20 36.11 -36.63 -5.18
N GLU A 21 34.89 -36.08 -5.21
CA GLU A 21 33.77 -36.62 -4.43
C GLU A 21 32.69 -37.08 -5.41
N GLU A 22 32.51 -38.40 -5.44
CA GLU A 22 31.41 -39.09 -6.09
C GLU A 22 30.08 -38.52 -5.59
N PHE A 23 29.29 -37.94 -6.49
CA PHE A 23 27.92 -37.52 -6.20
C PHE A 23 27.06 -38.77 -5.97
N TYR A 24 26.88 -39.16 -4.72
CA TYR A 24 25.70 -39.90 -4.29
C TYR A 24 24.52 -38.91 -4.26
N SER A 25 23.81 -38.81 -5.37
CA SER A 25 22.50 -38.15 -5.43
C SER A 25 21.47 -38.98 -4.68
N ASP A 26 20.92 -38.39 -3.62
CA ASP A 26 19.76 -38.85 -2.87
C ASP A 26 18.58 -39.11 -3.84
N PRO A 27 17.96 -40.31 -3.88
CA PRO A 27 16.90 -40.65 -4.84
C PRO A 27 15.58 -39.87 -4.66
N ALA A 28 15.47 -39.01 -3.66
CA ALA A 28 14.22 -38.39 -3.24
C ALA A 28 13.93 -36.98 -3.82
N VAL A 29 14.78 -36.44 -4.69
CA VAL A 29 14.60 -35.08 -5.25
C VAL A 29 14.83 -35.09 -6.76
N MET A 30 13.89 -35.64 -7.50
CA MET A 30 13.87 -35.57 -8.96
C MET A 30 12.46 -35.22 -9.42
N LEU A 31 12.37 -34.37 -10.44
CA LEU A 31 11.10 -34.05 -11.10
C LEU A 31 10.38 -35.34 -11.52
N SER A 32 9.07 -35.43 -11.29
CA SER A 32 8.23 -36.48 -11.86
C SER A 32 8.25 -36.42 -13.39
N GLU A 33 7.92 -37.52 -14.06
CA GLU A 33 7.91 -37.55 -15.53
C GLU A 33 6.94 -36.50 -16.13
N LEU A 34 5.80 -36.26 -15.49
CA LEU A 34 4.86 -35.21 -15.89
C LEU A 34 5.47 -33.81 -15.75
N GLU A 35 6.17 -33.55 -14.66
CA GLU A 35 6.84 -32.26 -14.43
C GLU A 35 8.00 -32.06 -15.41
N LYS A 36 8.75 -33.11 -15.75
CA LYS A 36 9.79 -33.07 -16.78
C LYS A 36 9.19 -32.73 -18.15
N THR A 37 8.06 -33.34 -18.51
CA THR A 37 7.35 -33.02 -19.76
C THR A 37 6.91 -31.57 -19.79
N ASN A 38 6.23 -31.10 -18.74
CA ASN A 38 5.75 -29.71 -18.66
C ASN A 38 6.90 -28.69 -18.72
N CYS A 39 8.00 -28.97 -18.03
CA CYS A 39 9.19 -28.12 -18.08
C CYS A 39 9.87 -28.18 -19.46
N SER A 40 9.93 -29.35 -20.09
CA SER A 40 10.45 -29.53 -21.45
C SER A 40 9.67 -28.70 -22.46
N ASP A 41 8.33 -28.70 -22.39
CA ASP A 41 7.47 -27.94 -23.30
C ASP A 41 7.72 -26.44 -23.21
N ILE A 42 8.04 -25.93 -22.03
CA ILE A 42 8.42 -24.53 -21.81
C ILE A 42 9.79 -24.24 -22.41
N LEU A 43 10.78 -25.12 -22.16
CA LEU A 43 12.14 -24.98 -22.71
C LEU A 43 12.14 -25.06 -24.24
N GLU A 44 11.24 -25.84 -24.82
CA GLU A 44 11.06 -25.93 -26.28
C GLU A 44 10.61 -24.61 -26.93
N LEU A 45 10.06 -23.66 -26.17
CA LEU A 45 9.66 -22.35 -26.68
C LEU A 45 10.79 -21.31 -26.62
N MET A 46 11.91 -21.63 -25.99
CA MET A 46 13.01 -20.68 -25.75
C MET A 46 13.98 -20.58 -26.94
N SER A 47 14.62 -19.43 -27.10
CA SER A 47 15.76 -19.30 -28.02
C SER A 47 16.93 -20.22 -27.59
N LEU A 48 17.82 -20.60 -28.51
CA LEU A 48 19.01 -21.38 -28.13
C LEU A 48 19.89 -20.61 -27.14
N GLU A 49 20.02 -19.29 -27.30
CA GLU A 49 20.81 -18.43 -26.41
C GLU A 49 20.28 -18.44 -24.97
N ASP A 50 18.95 -18.30 -24.80
CA ASP A 50 18.35 -18.35 -23.48
C ASP A 50 18.42 -19.74 -22.86
N LEU A 51 18.34 -20.82 -23.66
CA LEU A 51 18.53 -22.19 -23.17
C LEU A 51 19.95 -22.41 -22.61
N TYR A 52 20.99 -21.94 -23.31
CA TYR A 52 22.35 -22.02 -22.78
C TYR A 52 22.53 -21.19 -21.50
N SER A 53 21.87 -20.03 -21.41
CA SER A 53 21.85 -19.23 -20.18
C SER A 53 21.20 -19.99 -19.02
N VAL A 54 20.08 -20.68 -19.26
CA VAL A 54 19.39 -21.47 -18.24
C VAL A 54 20.24 -22.67 -17.82
N MET A 55 20.84 -23.38 -18.77
CA MET A 55 21.73 -24.51 -18.50
C MET A 55 22.91 -24.11 -17.60
N ASN A 56 23.58 -22.99 -17.90
CA ASN A 56 24.70 -22.50 -17.08
C ASN A 56 24.29 -22.17 -15.64
N THR A 57 23.06 -21.69 -15.44
CA THR A 57 22.53 -21.45 -14.09
C THR A 57 22.12 -22.75 -13.38
N SER A 58 21.59 -23.73 -14.10
CA SER A 58 21.21 -25.03 -13.54
C SER A 58 22.41 -25.88 -13.12
N THR A 59 23.50 -25.85 -13.88
CA THR A 59 24.71 -26.64 -13.56
C THR A 59 25.62 -25.98 -12.52
N LYS A 60 25.21 -24.82 -11.96
CA LYS A 60 25.98 -24.01 -11.00
C LYS A 60 27.43 -23.75 -11.44
N GLY A 61 27.63 -23.53 -12.75
CA GLY A 61 28.95 -23.26 -13.33
C GLY A 61 29.79 -24.51 -13.66
N THR A 62 29.23 -25.72 -13.55
CA THR A 62 29.88 -26.94 -14.02
C THR A 62 29.74 -27.04 -15.55
N THR A 63 30.86 -27.13 -16.25
CA THR A 63 30.89 -27.19 -17.72
C THR A 63 30.46 -28.57 -18.21
N VAL A 64 29.18 -28.72 -18.57
CA VAL A 64 28.64 -29.95 -19.17
C VAL A 64 28.60 -29.78 -20.70
N PRO A 65 29.19 -30.68 -21.49
CA PRO A 65 29.21 -30.56 -22.94
C PRO A 65 27.84 -30.90 -23.54
N ALA A 66 27.04 -29.89 -23.87
CA ALA A 66 25.81 -30.03 -24.65
C ALA A 66 26.03 -29.55 -26.10
N LYS A 67 25.63 -30.34 -27.09
CA LYS A 67 25.95 -30.09 -28.52
C LYS A 67 24.75 -29.61 -29.34
N ASN A 68 23.54 -29.94 -28.89
CA ASN A 68 22.30 -29.63 -29.59
C ASN A 68 21.21 -29.24 -28.57
N ARG A 69 20.10 -28.70 -29.08
CA ARG A 69 18.97 -28.22 -28.26
C ARG A 69 18.46 -29.27 -27.27
N SER A 70 18.25 -30.49 -27.75
CA SER A 70 17.70 -31.58 -26.94
C SER A 70 18.64 -31.99 -25.81
N ASP A 71 19.96 -31.97 -26.04
CA ASP A 71 20.96 -32.20 -25.00
C ASP A 71 20.94 -31.09 -23.94
N VAL A 72 20.79 -29.83 -24.35
CA VAL A 72 20.70 -28.68 -23.41
C VAL A 72 19.45 -28.81 -22.53
N ILE A 73 18.29 -29.13 -23.13
CA ILE A 73 17.03 -29.32 -22.40
C ILE A 73 17.16 -30.48 -21.40
N ARG A 74 17.71 -31.62 -21.84
CA ARG A 74 17.94 -32.78 -20.97
C ARG A 74 18.81 -32.42 -19.76
N VAL A 75 19.94 -31.73 -19.99
CA VAL A 75 20.84 -31.31 -18.90
C VAL A 75 20.13 -30.34 -17.95
N ILE A 76 19.31 -29.40 -18.46
CA ILE A 76 18.54 -28.50 -17.58
C ILE A 76 17.60 -29.31 -16.67
N LEU A 77 16.87 -30.27 -17.22
CA LEU A 77 15.91 -31.08 -16.47
C LEU A 77 16.59 -32.01 -15.45
N GLU A 78 17.74 -32.59 -15.79
CA GLU A 78 18.52 -33.45 -14.88
C GLU A 78 19.11 -32.68 -13.70
N PHE A 79 19.47 -31.41 -13.90
CA PHE A 79 20.06 -30.55 -12.86
C PHE A 79 19.01 -29.67 -12.15
N THR A 80 17.72 -29.87 -12.42
CA THR A 80 16.62 -29.16 -11.75
C THR A 80 16.04 -30.05 -10.65
N GLN A 81 16.06 -29.54 -9.42
CA GLN A 81 15.70 -30.30 -8.22
C GLN A 81 14.19 -30.22 -7.92
N SER A 82 13.53 -29.12 -8.30
CA SER A 82 12.08 -28.97 -8.17
C SER A 82 11.48 -28.01 -9.19
N VAL A 83 10.16 -28.08 -9.36
CA VAL A 83 9.39 -27.19 -10.23
C VAL A 83 9.50 -25.73 -9.75
N ASP A 84 9.52 -25.50 -8.44
CA ASP A 84 9.70 -24.16 -7.87
C ASP A 84 11.07 -23.57 -8.21
N GLU A 85 12.12 -24.39 -8.18
CA GLU A 85 13.46 -23.97 -8.59
C GLU A 85 13.47 -23.62 -10.08
N PHE A 86 12.79 -24.42 -10.91
CA PHE A 86 12.66 -24.17 -12.35
C PHE A 86 12.06 -22.78 -12.61
N PHE A 87 10.92 -22.46 -11.99
CA PHE A 87 10.22 -21.19 -12.20
C PHE A 87 10.90 -19.96 -11.58
N LYS A 88 11.82 -20.14 -10.63
CA LYS A 88 12.64 -19.05 -10.09
C LYS A 88 13.75 -18.58 -11.03
N ARG A 89 14.05 -19.31 -12.11
CA ARG A 89 15.12 -18.95 -13.04
C ARG A 89 14.70 -17.75 -13.90
N ARG A 90 15.52 -16.70 -13.90
CA ARG A 90 15.26 -15.39 -14.54
C ARG A 90 14.74 -15.44 -15.98
N LYS A 91 15.13 -16.46 -16.76
CA LYS A 91 14.77 -16.60 -18.18
C LYS A 91 13.48 -17.40 -18.42
N ILE A 92 12.90 -17.98 -17.38
CA ILE A 92 11.59 -18.63 -17.41
C ILE A 92 10.58 -17.58 -16.95
N ASN A 93 9.76 -17.07 -17.87
CA ASN A 93 8.86 -15.94 -17.62
C ASN A 93 7.39 -16.30 -17.87
N LYS A 94 6.49 -15.42 -17.43
CA LYS A 94 5.02 -15.61 -17.54
C LYS A 94 4.53 -15.76 -18.99
N ASP A 95 5.22 -15.16 -19.96
CA ASP A 95 4.86 -15.26 -21.39
C ASP A 95 5.12 -16.67 -21.94
N LEU A 96 6.25 -17.30 -21.59
CA LEU A 96 6.55 -18.69 -21.97
C LEU A 96 5.55 -19.68 -21.36
N LEU A 97 5.12 -19.43 -20.12
CA LEU A 97 4.08 -20.20 -19.43
C LEU A 97 2.72 -20.09 -20.10
N LEU A 98 2.33 -18.87 -20.51
CA LEU A 98 1.07 -18.64 -21.20
C LEU A 98 1.08 -19.29 -22.59
N LYS A 99 2.22 -19.22 -23.30
CA LYS A 99 2.42 -19.86 -24.61
C LYS A 99 2.43 -21.38 -24.51
N SER A 100 3.06 -21.99 -23.50
CA SER A 100 3.00 -23.44 -23.30
C SER A 100 1.59 -23.90 -22.95
N LYS A 101 0.89 -23.18 -22.07
CA LYS A 101 -0.52 -23.45 -21.73
C LYS A 101 -1.46 -23.29 -22.93
N ALA A 102 -1.22 -22.32 -23.81
CA ALA A 102 -1.96 -22.17 -25.06
C ALA A 102 -1.68 -23.33 -26.05
N ARG A 103 -0.44 -23.82 -26.10
CA ARG A 103 -0.06 -25.01 -26.90
C ARG A 103 -0.73 -26.29 -26.39
N LEU A 104 -0.90 -26.43 -25.08
CA LEU A 104 -1.65 -27.52 -24.43
C LEU A 104 -3.17 -27.39 -24.66
N LYS A 105 -3.73 -26.17 -24.57
CA LYS A 105 -5.17 -25.94 -24.85
C LYS A 105 -5.56 -26.22 -26.30
N MET A 106 -4.65 -26.10 -27.27
CA MET A 106 -4.90 -26.54 -28.65
C MET A 106 -4.79 -28.07 -28.84
N SER A 107 -4.23 -28.78 -27.86
CA SER A 107 -4.17 -30.25 -27.80
C SER A 107 -5.38 -30.84 -27.07
N ASP A 108 -5.96 -30.12 -26.10
CA ASP A 108 -7.00 -30.61 -25.18
C ASP A 108 -8.43 -30.20 -25.58
N GLU A 109 -8.68 -29.74 -26.81
CA GLU A 109 -10.04 -29.51 -27.35
C GLU A 109 -10.79 -30.83 -27.71
N SER A 110 -10.34 -31.96 -27.15
CA SER A 110 -11.10 -33.19 -27.03
C SER A 110 -11.00 -33.74 -25.60
N ASP A 111 -11.84 -33.24 -24.68
CA ASP A 111 -12.74 -34.05 -23.83
C ASP A 111 -13.24 -33.29 -22.58
N HIS A 112 -14.46 -33.64 -22.18
CA HIS A 112 -15.39 -32.95 -21.28
C HIS A 112 -15.14 -33.12 -19.75
N ILE A 113 -15.47 -32.03 -19.00
CA ILE A 113 -16.24 -31.89 -17.73
C ILE A 113 -15.91 -32.75 -16.49
N SER A 114 -15.59 -32.07 -15.36
CA SER A 114 -16.25 -32.14 -14.01
C SER A 114 -15.37 -31.38 -12.99
N ASP A 115 -15.79 -30.28 -12.35
CA ASP A 115 -16.54 -30.20 -11.07
C ASP A 115 -16.05 -31.15 -9.97
N ASP A 116 -15.37 -30.64 -8.94
CA ASP A 116 -15.73 -30.85 -7.52
C ASP A 116 -14.90 -29.94 -6.57
N SER A 117 -15.43 -29.85 -5.36
CA SER A 117 -15.31 -28.91 -4.25
C SER A 117 -14.24 -29.22 -3.18
N LEU A 118 -14.31 -28.46 -2.07
CA LEU A 118 -13.72 -28.60 -0.71
C LEU A 118 -12.50 -27.71 -0.39
N ASP A 119 -12.24 -27.24 0.83
CA ASP A 119 -12.96 -26.89 2.08
C ASP A 119 -11.87 -26.39 3.07
N ASP A 120 -12.29 -25.51 3.97
CA ASP A 120 -11.78 -25.09 5.30
C ASP A 120 -10.28 -25.08 5.67
N GLY A 121 -9.91 -24.03 6.41
CA GLY A 121 -9.15 -24.26 7.64
C GLY A 121 -7.96 -23.35 7.94
N SER A 122 -8.23 -22.35 8.79
CA SER A 122 -7.44 -22.03 9.99
C SER A 122 -6.72 -20.68 10.08
N THR A 123 -7.08 -20.06 11.20
CA THR A 123 -6.57 -18.91 11.95
C THR A 123 -5.05 -18.80 12.11
N SER A 124 -4.55 -17.57 12.21
CA SER A 124 -3.54 -17.21 13.22
C SER A 124 -3.41 -15.69 13.40
N GLU A 125 -3.50 -15.29 14.66
CA GLU A 125 -3.08 -14.01 15.22
C GLU A 125 -1.55 -13.85 15.12
N GLU A 126 -1.04 -12.61 15.25
CA GLU A 126 0.26 -12.19 15.83
C GLU A 126 0.66 -10.81 15.23
N SER A 127 0.58 -9.72 16.00
CA SER A 127 1.60 -9.18 16.92
C SER A 127 2.35 -7.98 16.30
N TYR A 128 2.01 -6.78 16.78
CA TYR A 128 2.68 -5.54 16.35
C TYR A 128 3.98 -5.35 17.14
N SER A 129 5.11 -5.56 16.47
CA SER A 129 6.41 -5.14 16.94
C SER A 129 6.77 -3.76 16.37
N ASP A 130 7.13 -2.87 17.29
CA ASP A 130 7.75 -1.57 17.08
C ASP A 130 9.21 -1.80 16.66
N SER A 131 9.63 -1.25 15.52
CA SER A 131 11.05 -1.00 15.28
C SER A 131 11.25 0.13 14.28
N SER A 132 12.30 0.88 14.59
CA SER A 132 12.78 2.10 13.95
C SER A 132 13.11 1.94 12.47
N ASP A 133 12.66 2.92 11.71
CA ASP A 133 13.40 3.69 10.71
C ASP A 133 14.77 3.11 10.29
N SER A 134 14.75 2.35 9.21
CA SER A 134 15.90 2.06 8.37
C SER A 134 15.38 1.88 6.94
N GLU A 135 15.61 2.89 6.11
CA GLU A 135 15.36 2.85 4.67
C GLU A 135 16.29 1.82 4.02
N GLN A 136 15.72 0.72 3.53
CA GLN A 136 16.33 -0.10 2.47
C GLN A 136 15.22 -0.60 1.53
N ASP A 137 15.33 -0.18 0.28
CA ASP A 137 14.51 -0.57 -0.86
C ASP A 137 14.69 -2.06 -1.18
N LEU A 138 13.59 -2.83 -1.17
CA LEU A 138 13.42 -4.06 -1.93
C LEU A 138 11.94 -4.19 -2.33
N ASP A 139 11.66 -3.90 -3.60
CA ASP A 139 10.36 -4.03 -4.25
C ASP A 139 10.14 -5.48 -4.72
N GLU A 140 9.23 -6.21 -4.08
CA GLU A 140 8.53 -7.36 -4.68
C GLU A 140 7.08 -7.35 -4.20
N ASP A 141 6.16 -6.95 -5.09
CA ASP A 141 4.73 -7.29 -5.10
C ASP A 141 4.13 -6.74 -6.41
N GLU A 142 4.39 -7.42 -7.53
CA GLU A 142 3.68 -7.18 -8.81
C GLU A 142 2.36 -7.97 -8.85
N GLN A 143 1.27 -7.33 -8.40
CA GLN A 143 -0.09 -7.61 -8.89
C GLN A 143 -0.90 -6.30 -8.88
N GLY A 144 -0.71 -5.48 -9.92
CA GLY A 144 -1.65 -4.45 -10.31
C GLY A 144 -2.50 -4.99 -11.45
N ASN A 145 -3.74 -5.37 -11.15
CA ASN A 145 -4.75 -5.66 -12.16
C ASN A 145 -5.39 -4.33 -12.56
N ASP A 146 -4.89 -3.70 -13.62
CA ASP A 146 -5.59 -2.62 -14.33
C ASP A 146 -6.68 -3.28 -15.19
N GLY A 147 -7.82 -3.55 -14.57
CA GLY A 147 -9.03 -4.04 -15.22
C GLY A 147 -10.21 -3.23 -14.72
N ASP A 148 -10.36 -2.01 -15.25
CA ASP A 148 -11.59 -1.23 -15.12
C ASP A 148 -12.67 -1.84 -16.02
N GLU A 149 -13.33 -2.91 -15.57
CA GLU A 149 -14.58 -3.41 -16.16
C GLU A 149 -15.52 -3.90 -15.05
N ASP A 150 -15.98 -2.99 -14.19
CA ASP A 150 -17.17 -3.21 -13.37
C ASP A 150 -18.32 -2.34 -13.91
N ASP A 151 -18.98 -2.84 -14.95
CA ASP A 151 -20.29 -2.34 -15.40
C ASP A 151 -21.33 -2.75 -14.35
N GLN A 152 -21.40 -2.00 -13.24
CA GLN A 152 -22.56 -2.07 -12.36
C GLN A 152 -23.78 -1.58 -13.14
N GLN A 153 -24.70 -2.51 -13.38
CA GLN A 153 -25.92 -2.30 -14.16
C GLN A 153 -26.87 -1.34 -13.43
N PHE A 154 -26.64 -0.04 -13.63
CA PHE A 154 -27.54 1.01 -13.14
C PHE A 154 -28.83 0.98 -13.97
N GLY A 155 -29.88 0.43 -13.36
CA GLY A 155 -31.28 0.72 -13.64
C GLY A 155 -31.78 0.46 -15.06
N GLY A 156 -32.20 -0.78 -15.36
CA GLY A 156 -33.31 -1.11 -16.27
C GLY A 156 -33.31 -0.58 -17.72
N GLY A 157 -32.26 0.12 -18.16
CA GLY A 157 -32.10 0.61 -19.51
C GLY A 157 -31.45 -0.45 -20.38
N ILE A 158 -32.06 -0.77 -21.52
CA ILE A 158 -31.42 -1.59 -22.55
C ILE A 158 -30.42 -0.67 -23.27
N TRP A 159 -29.13 -0.98 -23.16
CA TRP A 159 -28.12 -0.36 -24.01
C TRP A 159 -28.48 -0.61 -25.48
N ALA A 160 -28.60 0.45 -26.26
CA ALA A 160 -28.92 0.37 -27.67
C ALA A 160 -27.95 1.25 -28.46
N THR A 161 -27.49 0.74 -29.60
CA THR A 161 -26.71 1.53 -30.55
C THR A 161 -27.58 2.65 -31.10
N ILE A 162 -27.11 3.88 -30.98
CA ILE A 162 -27.81 5.04 -31.54
C ILE A 162 -27.72 4.95 -33.07
N VAL A 163 -28.87 4.77 -33.72
CA VAL A 163 -28.99 4.75 -35.18
C VAL A 163 -29.49 6.12 -35.63
N GLY A 164 -28.59 7.09 -35.79
CA GLY A 164 -28.93 8.48 -36.18
C GLY A 164 -28.02 9.52 -35.54
N GLU A 165 -28.37 10.80 -35.69
CA GLU A 165 -27.76 11.88 -34.91
C GLU A 165 -28.19 11.74 -33.45
N ASP A 166 -27.21 11.57 -32.55
CA ASP A 166 -27.42 11.65 -31.11
C ASP A 166 -27.48 13.13 -30.70
N PRO A 167 -28.63 13.68 -30.29
CA PRO A 167 -28.69 15.04 -29.78
C PRO A 167 -27.95 15.20 -28.45
N GLY A 168 -27.46 14.10 -27.86
CA GLY A 168 -26.88 14.05 -26.52
C GLY A 168 -27.93 14.28 -25.44
N PRO A 169 -27.54 14.22 -24.16
CA PRO A 169 -28.40 14.69 -23.09
C PRO A 169 -28.73 16.17 -23.35
N GLY A 170 -30.03 16.51 -23.37
CA GLY A 170 -30.45 17.90 -23.53
C GLY A 170 -29.81 18.79 -22.45
N GLN A 171 -29.52 20.05 -22.81
CA GLN A 171 -28.95 21.01 -21.85
C GLN A 171 -29.93 21.20 -20.68
N ILE A 172 -29.57 20.68 -19.51
CA ILE A 172 -30.28 20.95 -18.27
C ILE A 172 -29.75 22.30 -17.76
N PRO A 173 -30.57 23.37 -17.74
CA PRO A 173 -30.09 24.66 -17.28
C PRO A 173 -29.70 24.58 -15.80
N PHE A 174 -28.52 25.10 -15.47
CA PHE A 174 -28.09 25.21 -14.09
C PHE A 174 -28.96 26.22 -13.32
N ILE A 175 -29.68 25.73 -12.31
CA ILE A 175 -30.59 26.52 -11.46
C ILE A 175 -30.01 26.82 -10.07
N GLY A 176 -28.77 26.37 -9.79
CA GLY A 176 -28.12 26.53 -8.50
C GLY A 176 -27.59 27.95 -8.27
N VAL A 177 -27.42 28.33 -6.98
CA VAL A 177 -26.72 29.56 -6.59
C VAL A 177 -25.36 29.15 -6.03
N PRO A 178 -24.28 29.23 -6.84
CA PRO A 178 -22.96 28.73 -6.45
C PRO A 178 -22.28 29.69 -5.48
N GLY A 179 -21.32 29.14 -4.73
CA GLY A 179 -20.56 29.85 -3.72
C GLY A 179 -20.80 29.34 -2.31
N VAL A 180 -20.31 30.11 -1.34
CA VAL A 180 -20.30 29.69 0.06
C VAL A 180 -21.73 29.75 0.63
N LYS A 181 -22.21 28.63 1.18
CA LYS A 181 -23.58 28.48 1.70
C LYS A 181 -23.77 29.01 3.12
N VAL A 182 -22.71 28.99 3.93
CA VAL A 182 -22.85 29.19 5.38
C VAL A 182 -23.33 30.60 5.69
N ARG A 183 -24.36 30.74 6.54
CA ARG A 183 -24.80 32.08 7.03
C ARG A 183 -23.75 32.77 7.91
N HIS A 184 -22.76 32.04 8.40
CA HIS A 184 -21.72 32.46 9.35
C HIS A 184 -20.30 32.20 8.84
N VAL A 185 -20.07 32.30 7.53
CA VAL A 185 -18.69 32.29 7.00
C VAL A 185 -17.91 33.43 7.69
N PRO A 186 -16.69 33.17 8.15
CA PRO A 186 -15.83 34.24 8.64
C PRO A 186 -15.70 35.35 7.59
N PRO A 187 -15.71 36.63 8.00
CA PRO A 187 -15.53 37.73 7.07
C PRO A 187 -14.18 37.60 6.35
N ARG A 188 -14.04 38.14 5.13
CA ARG A 188 -12.86 37.96 4.28
C ARG A 188 -11.51 38.31 4.95
N ASN A 189 -11.53 39.20 5.94
CA ASN A 189 -10.36 39.62 6.72
C ASN A 189 -10.15 38.82 8.02
N ALA A 190 -10.95 37.78 8.26
CA ALA A 190 -10.78 36.88 9.39
C ALA A 190 -9.46 36.09 9.27
N PRO A 191 -8.86 35.70 10.40
CA PRO A 191 -7.67 34.87 10.36
C PRO A 191 -7.98 33.49 9.77
N PRO A 192 -7.00 32.81 9.13
CA PRO A 192 -7.18 31.45 8.60
C PRO A 192 -7.74 30.45 9.61
N SER A 193 -7.43 30.63 10.90
CA SER A 193 -7.97 29.80 11.98
C SER A 193 -9.49 29.87 12.13
N ALA A 194 -10.12 31.00 11.75
CA ALA A 194 -11.57 31.12 11.74
C ALA A 194 -12.20 30.25 10.64
N TYR A 195 -11.56 30.16 9.48
CA TYR A 195 -11.98 29.28 8.39
C TYR A 195 -11.74 27.80 8.72
N ALA A 196 -10.60 27.48 9.36
CA ALA A 196 -10.32 26.12 9.80
C ALA A 196 -11.41 25.57 10.75
N LYS A 197 -11.98 26.42 11.62
CA LYS A 197 -13.08 26.02 12.52
C LYS A 197 -14.37 25.60 11.82
N LEU A 198 -14.55 25.92 10.54
CA LEU A 198 -15.67 25.38 9.74
C LEU A 198 -15.52 23.86 9.57
N PHE A 199 -14.28 23.39 9.35
CA PHE A 199 -13.93 21.99 9.14
C PHE A 199 -13.54 21.24 10.41
N PHE A 200 -13.12 21.96 11.44
CA PHE A 200 -12.71 21.41 12.72
C PHE A 200 -13.59 21.99 13.82
N SER A 201 -14.89 21.66 13.77
CA SER A 201 -15.87 22.13 14.76
C SER A 201 -15.56 21.57 16.14
N ASP A 202 -15.96 22.28 17.21
CA ASP A 202 -15.75 21.82 18.58
C ASP A 202 -16.34 20.42 18.81
N THR A 203 -17.51 20.14 18.23
CA THR A 203 -18.16 18.81 18.30
C THR A 203 -17.34 17.70 17.66
N PHE A 204 -16.67 17.99 16.54
CA PHE A 204 -15.83 17.02 15.85
C PHE A 204 -14.53 16.78 16.62
N ILE A 205 -13.92 17.84 17.16
CA ILE A 205 -12.76 17.71 18.04
C ILE A 205 -13.13 16.92 19.30
N ASP A 206 -14.29 17.16 19.90
CA ASP A 206 -14.75 16.44 21.09
C ASP A 206 -14.93 14.94 20.81
N MET A 207 -15.41 14.58 19.61
CA MET A 207 -15.44 13.19 19.18
C MET A 207 -14.02 12.61 19.14
N ILE A 208 -13.06 13.27 18.48
CA ILE A 208 -11.66 12.80 18.43
C ILE A 208 -11.08 12.61 19.83
N VAL A 209 -11.34 13.56 20.74
CA VAL A 209 -10.89 13.50 22.14
C VAL A 209 -11.47 12.29 22.84
N THR A 210 -12.77 12.03 22.67
CA THR A 210 -13.46 10.90 23.29
C THR A 210 -12.87 9.58 22.79
N GLU A 211 -12.86 9.39 21.48
CA GLU A 211 -12.39 8.15 20.86
C GLU A 211 -10.90 7.88 21.15
N THR A 212 -10.06 8.91 21.13
CA THR A 212 -8.63 8.79 21.46
C THR A 212 -8.42 8.37 22.91
N ASN A 213 -9.18 8.96 23.84
CA ASN A 213 -9.07 8.63 25.26
C ASN A 213 -9.59 7.24 25.59
N ASP A 214 -10.68 6.82 24.96
CA ASP A 214 -11.30 5.52 25.20
C ASP A 214 -10.47 4.40 24.57
N TYR A 215 -9.89 4.64 23.38
CA TYR A 215 -8.89 3.75 22.79
C TYR A 215 -7.64 3.63 23.67
N ALA A 216 -7.08 4.74 24.15
CA ALA A 216 -5.91 4.71 25.02
C ALA A 216 -6.18 3.93 26.32
N ALA A 217 -7.34 4.13 26.94
CA ALA A 217 -7.74 3.41 28.15
C ALA A 217 -7.85 1.90 27.89
N SER A 218 -8.53 1.51 26.80
CA SER A 218 -8.69 0.11 26.40
C SER A 218 -7.35 -0.55 26.08
N TRP A 219 -6.48 0.16 25.35
CA TRP A 219 -5.13 -0.32 25.04
C TRP A 219 -4.31 -0.55 26.30
N ILE A 220 -4.29 0.42 27.23
CA ILE A 220 -3.54 0.31 28.49
C ILE A 220 -4.04 -0.87 29.34
N TYR A 221 -5.37 -1.03 29.44
CA TYR A 221 -5.99 -2.15 30.16
C TYR A 221 -5.57 -3.51 29.58
N ASN A 222 -5.62 -3.65 28.26
CA ASN A 222 -5.27 -4.91 27.58
C ASN A 222 -3.76 -5.19 27.53
N HIS A 223 -2.91 -4.20 27.80
CA HIS A 223 -1.45 -4.32 27.70
C HIS A 223 -0.72 -4.15 29.04
N GLN A 224 -1.38 -4.43 30.16
CA GLN A 224 -0.78 -4.31 31.49
C GLN A 224 0.51 -5.14 31.61
N GLU A 225 0.50 -6.39 31.17
CA GLU A 225 1.68 -7.26 31.24
C GLU A 225 2.86 -6.71 30.42
N TYR A 226 2.59 -6.21 29.20
CA TYR A 226 3.59 -5.54 28.38
C TYR A 226 4.20 -4.33 29.12
N LEU A 227 3.36 -3.50 29.76
CA LEU A 227 3.81 -2.32 30.49
C LEU A 227 4.61 -2.68 31.75
N HIS A 228 4.28 -3.77 32.43
CA HIS A 228 5.07 -4.31 33.54
C HIS A 228 6.46 -4.75 33.08
N ARG A 229 6.55 -5.44 31.94
CA ARG A 229 7.84 -5.88 31.34
C ARG A 229 8.66 -4.71 30.77
N LYS A 230 8.02 -3.57 30.47
CA LYS A 230 8.64 -2.37 29.87
C LYS A 230 8.43 -1.13 30.76
N PRO A 231 9.10 -1.03 31.92
CA PRO A 231 8.93 0.09 32.85
C PRO A 231 9.37 1.45 32.27
N HIS A 232 10.20 1.45 31.22
CA HIS A 232 10.65 2.65 30.52
C HIS A 232 9.82 3.00 29.29
N SER A 233 8.68 2.33 29.06
CA SER A 233 7.77 2.70 27.97
C SER A 233 7.26 4.12 28.15
N THR A 234 7.22 4.91 27.07
CA THR A 234 6.63 6.24 27.07
C THR A 234 5.14 6.21 27.42
N VAL A 235 4.45 5.07 27.30
CA VAL A 235 3.03 4.96 27.68
C VAL A 235 2.81 5.24 29.18
N HIS A 236 3.80 4.99 30.04
CA HIS A 236 3.72 5.38 31.45
C HIS A 236 3.60 6.89 31.63
N GLN A 237 4.14 7.69 30.69
CA GLN A 237 3.96 9.13 30.67
C GLN A 237 2.51 9.51 30.34
N TRP A 238 1.84 8.80 29.42
CA TRP A 238 0.40 9.01 29.18
C TRP A 238 -0.41 8.77 30.46
N ILE A 239 -0.13 7.68 31.19
CA ILE A 239 -0.80 7.35 32.46
C ILE A 239 -0.57 8.47 33.49
N LYS A 240 0.65 9.01 33.58
CA LYS A 240 1.02 10.06 34.53
C LYS A 240 0.41 11.43 34.18
N GLU A 241 0.44 11.81 32.91
CA GLU A 241 -0.03 13.12 32.43
C GLU A 241 -1.54 13.16 32.25
N GLY A 242 -2.15 12.00 32.00
CA GLY A 242 -3.59 11.84 31.87
C GLY A 242 -4.11 11.95 30.43
N LYS A 243 -5.44 11.87 30.36
CA LYS A 243 -6.25 11.93 29.13
C LYS A 243 -5.96 13.19 28.31
N THR A 244 -6.08 13.07 26.99
CA THR A 244 -6.00 14.22 26.10
C THR A 244 -7.23 15.11 26.20
N THR A 245 -7.09 16.36 25.78
CA THR A 245 -8.11 17.41 25.86
C THR A 245 -8.36 18.04 24.49
N ARG A 246 -9.45 18.78 24.35
CA ARG A 246 -9.77 19.56 23.15
C ARG A 246 -8.61 20.46 22.73
N GLN A 247 -8.01 21.17 23.69
CA GLN A 247 -6.89 22.07 23.47
C GLN A 247 -5.66 21.33 22.94
N GLU A 248 -5.39 20.13 23.45
CA GLU A 248 -4.26 19.32 23.01
C GLU A 248 -4.46 18.74 21.61
N ILE A 249 -5.67 18.28 21.27
CA ILE A 249 -5.98 17.85 19.90
C ILE A 249 -5.92 19.03 18.91
N GLN A 250 -6.45 20.20 19.29
CA GLN A 250 -6.34 21.43 18.48
C GLN A 250 -4.89 21.87 18.29
N ALA A 251 -4.08 21.83 19.35
CA ALA A 251 -2.65 22.12 19.26
C ALA A 251 -1.92 21.10 18.37
N SER A 252 -2.30 19.82 18.44
CA SER A 252 -1.74 18.76 17.59
C SER A 252 -2.08 18.98 16.11
N LEU A 253 -3.30 19.40 15.78
CA LEU A 253 -3.65 19.80 14.41
C LEU A 253 -2.82 21.00 13.94
N ALA A 254 -2.61 22.00 14.81
CA ALA A 254 -1.75 23.13 14.49
C ALA A 254 -0.28 22.69 14.26
N PHE A 255 0.21 21.72 15.03
CA PHE A 255 1.50 21.08 14.79
C PHE A 255 1.55 20.42 13.40
N PHE A 256 0.55 19.60 13.04
CA PHE A 256 0.51 18.92 11.75
C PHE A 256 0.43 19.87 10.55
N PHE A 257 -0.34 20.96 10.66
CA PHE A 257 -0.35 21.99 9.62
C PHE A 257 1.01 22.67 9.47
N ASN A 258 1.69 22.96 10.59
CA ASN A 258 2.98 23.64 10.54
C ASN A 258 4.08 22.75 9.93
N ILE A 259 4.14 21.46 10.25
CA ILE A 259 5.10 20.54 9.62
C ILE A 259 4.82 20.31 8.13
N GLY A 260 3.58 20.51 7.68
CA GLY A 260 3.22 20.50 6.26
C GLY A 260 3.81 21.69 5.50
N LEU A 261 3.94 22.85 6.17
CA LEU A 261 4.53 24.08 5.63
C LEU A 261 6.06 24.09 5.75
N ASN A 262 6.59 23.61 6.87
CA ASN A 262 8.01 23.57 7.18
C ASN A 262 8.51 22.13 7.16
N LYS A 263 8.72 21.56 5.97
CA LYS A 263 9.10 20.15 5.85
C LYS A 263 10.55 19.92 6.28
N LYS A 264 10.73 18.97 7.21
CA LYS A 264 12.05 18.42 7.60
C LYS A 264 12.21 16.98 7.13
N ALA A 265 13.45 16.49 7.15
CA ALA A 265 13.81 15.14 6.72
C ALA A 265 13.03 14.03 7.45
N ASN A 266 12.74 14.21 8.74
CA ASN A 266 11.89 13.31 9.51
C ASN A 266 11.19 14.05 10.65
N ILE A 267 10.19 13.42 11.26
CA ILE A 267 9.38 14.03 12.33
C ILE A 267 10.20 14.32 13.61
N LYS A 268 11.29 13.59 13.90
CA LYS A 268 12.11 13.85 15.09
C LYS A 268 12.94 15.14 14.95
N ALA A 269 13.32 15.51 13.72
CA ALA A 269 14.11 16.68 13.43
C ALA A 269 13.44 18.01 13.82
N TYR A 270 12.12 18.03 14.06
CA TYR A 270 11.43 19.23 14.56
C TYR A 270 11.85 19.63 15.97
N TRP A 271 12.36 18.68 16.76
CA TRP A 271 12.91 18.91 18.10
C TRP A 271 14.43 18.98 18.15
N ASP A 272 15.11 18.89 17.01
CA ASP A 272 16.57 18.98 16.96
C ASP A 272 17.03 20.44 17.13
N VAL A 273 17.71 20.69 18.25
CA VAL A 273 18.31 21.99 18.60
C VAL A 273 19.84 21.96 18.52
N THR A 274 20.43 20.82 18.15
CA THR A 274 21.89 20.64 18.12
C THR A 274 22.54 21.40 16.97
N ASN A 275 21.87 21.47 15.82
CA ASN A 275 22.29 22.24 14.66
C ASN A 275 21.54 23.58 14.61
N SER A 276 22.19 24.66 15.05
CA SER A 276 21.59 25.99 15.09
C SER A 276 21.09 26.50 13.74
N SER A 277 21.70 26.07 12.62
CA SER A 277 21.27 26.47 11.27
C SER A 277 19.96 25.82 10.82
N GLN A 278 19.59 24.69 11.41
CA GLN A 278 18.39 23.92 11.09
C GLN A 278 17.36 23.94 12.22
N ALA A 279 17.72 24.45 13.39
CA ALA A 279 16.86 24.50 14.56
C ALA A 279 15.59 25.31 14.25
N THR A 280 14.45 24.76 14.66
CA THR A 280 13.13 25.41 14.57
C THR A 280 12.55 25.52 15.97
N PRO A 281 12.99 26.51 16.78
CA PRO A 281 12.72 26.55 18.23
C PRO A 281 11.25 26.53 18.60
N TRP A 282 10.37 26.99 17.70
CA TRP A 282 8.93 27.01 17.91
C TRP A 282 8.35 25.63 18.29
N PHE A 283 8.80 24.54 17.66
CA PHE A 283 8.30 23.20 17.96
C PHE A 283 8.65 22.71 19.37
N PRO A 284 9.92 22.65 19.81
CA PRO A 284 10.27 22.22 21.17
C PRO A 284 9.80 23.20 22.26
N GLN A 285 9.54 24.47 21.92
CA GLN A 285 8.96 25.45 22.87
C GLN A 285 7.49 25.19 23.18
N HIS A 286 6.73 24.66 22.22
CA HIS A 286 5.28 24.48 22.36
C HIS A 286 4.85 23.03 22.53
N PHE A 287 5.64 22.07 22.06
CA PHE A 287 5.28 20.67 22.02
C PHE A 287 6.37 19.80 22.65
N SER A 288 5.96 18.92 23.56
CA SER A 288 6.82 17.82 23.98
C SER A 288 6.87 16.77 22.87
N ARG A 289 8.07 16.35 22.47
CA ARG A 289 8.27 15.29 21.48
C ARG A 289 7.49 14.05 21.87
N ASP A 290 7.78 13.52 23.05
CA ASP A 290 7.23 12.24 23.50
C ASP A 290 5.70 12.30 23.63
N ARG A 291 5.15 13.46 24.03
CA ARG A 291 3.70 13.65 24.09
C ARG A 291 3.05 13.65 22.71
N VAL A 292 3.65 14.29 21.70
CA VAL A 292 3.15 14.24 20.31
C VAL A 292 3.17 12.82 19.77
N PHE A 293 4.23 12.05 20.03
CA PHE A 293 4.28 10.64 19.61
C PHE A 293 3.25 9.76 20.34
N LEU A 294 2.98 10.02 21.63
CA LEU A 294 1.92 9.33 22.36
C LEU A 294 0.53 9.67 21.81
N LEU A 295 0.28 10.95 21.47
CA LEU A 295 -0.96 11.36 20.82
C LEU A 295 -1.12 10.68 19.46
N LEU A 296 -0.08 10.64 18.63
CA LEU A 296 -0.09 9.91 17.36
C LEU A 296 -0.36 8.41 17.54
N LYS A 297 0.19 7.80 18.59
CA LYS A 297 -0.02 6.37 18.90
C LYS A 297 -1.48 6.06 19.26
N PHE A 298 -2.14 6.94 20.01
CA PHE A 298 -3.50 6.69 20.50
C PHE A 298 -4.60 7.38 19.70
N LEU A 299 -4.26 8.24 18.73
CA LEU A 299 -5.22 9.00 17.93
C LEU A 299 -6.25 8.06 17.30
N HIS A 300 -7.53 8.34 17.58
CA HIS A 300 -8.64 7.50 17.15
C HIS A 300 -9.85 8.34 16.75
N PHE A 301 -10.70 7.78 15.89
CA PHE A 301 -11.83 8.50 15.27
C PHE A 301 -13.17 7.73 15.33
N SER A 302 -13.21 6.53 15.89
CA SER A 302 -14.41 5.70 15.94
C SER A 302 -14.44 4.83 17.18
N ASP A 303 -15.62 4.49 17.67
CA ASP A 303 -15.74 3.61 18.83
C ASP A 303 -15.26 2.20 18.52
N SER A 304 -14.10 1.83 19.08
CA SER A 304 -13.49 0.51 18.92
C SER A 304 -14.40 -0.63 19.42
N ALA A 305 -15.31 -0.37 20.37
CA ALA A 305 -16.22 -1.38 20.90
C ALA A 305 -17.33 -1.76 19.91
N ASN A 306 -17.60 -0.91 18.93
CA ASN A 306 -18.67 -1.05 17.95
C ASN A 306 -18.14 -1.39 16.54
N GLN A 307 -16.91 -1.90 16.42
CA GLN A 307 -16.37 -2.32 15.13
C GLN A 307 -17.24 -3.43 14.52
N PRO A 308 -17.77 -3.25 13.29
CA PRO A 308 -18.57 -4.26 12.63
C PRO A 308 -17.81 -5.56 12.39
N GLU A 309 -18.51 -6.65 12.14
CA GLU A 309 -17.91 -7.92 11.74
C GLU A 309 -17.16 -7.82 10.40
N PRO A 310 -16.15 -8.67 10.11
CA PRO A 310 -15.34 -8.60 8.90
C PRO A 310 -16.11 -8.51 7.56
N ASN A 311 -17.26 -9.18 7.49
CA ASN A 311 -18.10 -9.23 6.28
C ASN A 311 -19.00 -8.00 6.12
N HIS A 312 -19.03 -7.09 7.09
CA HIS A 312 -19.86 -5.89 7.01
C HIS A 312 -19.22 -4.87 6.03
N PRO A 313 -20.00 -4.20 5.15
CA PRO A 313 -19.49 -3.25 4.15
C PRO A 313 -18.64 -2.10 4.71
N ASP A 314 -18.89 -1.73 5.97
CA ASP A 314 -18.18 -0.67 6.68
C ASP A 314 -16.93 -1.14 7.44
N HIS A 315 -16.70 -2.45 7.59
CA HIS A 315 -15.62 -2.98 8.42
C HIS A 315 -14.25 -2.43 8.01
N LYS A 316 -13.95 -2.45 6.70
CA LYS A 316 -12.66 -2.04 6.13
C LYS A 316 -12.27 -0.59 6.47
N LEU A 317 -13.24 0.33 6.56
CA LEU A 317 -13.03 1.76 6.80
C LEU A 317 -13.53 2.26 8.16
N TYR A 318 -14.07 1.37 8.99
CA TYR A 318 -14.77 1.76 10.22
C TYR A 318 -13.95 2.75 11.08
N LYS A 319 -12.65 2.49 11.23
CA LYS A 319 -11.71 3.31 12.00
C LYS A 319 -11.57 4.77 11.54
N ILE A 320 -11.93 5.07 10.30
CA ILE A 320 -11.90 6.42 9.70
C ILE A 320 -13.26 6.85 9.13
N LYS A 321 -14.32 6.07 9.34
CA LYS A 321 -15.65 6.34 8.77
C LYS A 321 -16.17 7.71 9.22
N ASN A 322 -16.16 7.96 10.53
CA ASN A 322 -16.60 9.24 11.10
C ASN A 322 -15.81 10.44 10.57
N LEU A 323 -14.52 10.24 10.26
CA LEU A 323 -13.65 11.26 9.67
C LEU A 323 -14.12 11.59 8.25
N ILE A 324 -14.31 10.57 7.40
CA ILE A 324 -14.75 10.72 6.01
C ILE A 324 -16.12 11.39 5.94
N GLU A 325 -17.09 10.86 6.70
CA GLU A 325 -18.45 11.38 6.74
C GLU A 325 -18.50 12.83 7.23
N HIS A 326 -17.67 13.17 8.24
CA HIS A 326 -17.57 14.54 8.72
C HIS A 326 -17.11 15.50 7.63
N PHE A 327 -15.99 15.19 6.96
CA PHE A 327 -15.43 16.07 5.93
C PHE A 327 -16.34 16.19 4.70
N ASN A 328 -16.95 15.10 4.25
CA ASN A 328 -17.92 15.13 3.16
C ASN A 328 -19.15 15.98 3.50
N ARG A 329 -19.69 15.84 4.71
CA ARG A 329 -20.82 16.65 5.17
C ARG A 329 -20.45 18.13 5.25
N VAL A 330 -19.34 18.46 5.90
CA VAL A 330 -18.90 19.86 6.03
C VAL A 330 -18.59 20.47 4.66
N ALA A 331 -17.98 19.71 3.76
CA ALA A 331 -17.68 20.19 2.42
C ALA A 331 -18.96 20.63 1.68
N GLN A 332 -20.00 19.78 1.74
CA GLN A 332 -21.30 20.05 1.12
C GLN A 332 -22.09 21.14 1.83
N ASP A 333 -22.01 21.22 3.16
CA ASP A 333 -22.70 22.25 3.96
C ASP A 333 -22.06 23.63 3.77
N THR A 334 -20.76 23.68 3.47
CA THR A 334 -20.00 24.93 3.39
C THR A 334 -20.11 25.60 2.02
N PHE A 335 -20.17 24.83 0.94
CA PHE A 335 -20.06 25.36 -0.41
C PHE A 335 -21.08 24.71 -1.37
N HIS A 336 -21.68 25.51 -2.23
CA HIS A 336 -22.42 25.06 -3.40
C HIS A 336 -21.49 25.18 -4.60
N PRO A 337 -21.08 24.07 -5.22
CA PRO A 337 -20.25 24.12 -6.41
C PRO A 337 -20.94 24.82 -7.58
N TYR A 338 -20.15 25.25 -8.54
CA TYR A 338 -20.58 25.78 -9.82
C TYR A 338 -21.12 24.66 -10.71
N GLU A 339 -21.55 25.02 -11.91
CA GLU A 339 -22.21 24.13 -12.87
C GLU A 339 -21.35 22.91 -13.25
N THR A 340 -20.03 23.05 -13.27
CA THR A 340 -19.11 22.05 -13.83
C THR A 340 -18.24 21.38 -12.78
N TYR A 341 -18.25 20.05 -12.79
CA TYR A 341 -17.50 19.19 -11.89
C TYR A 341 -16.43 18.39 -12.62
N SER A 342 -15.40 18.01 -11.89
CA SER A 342 -14.40 17.02 -12.28
C SER A 342 -14.42 15.89 -11.27
N ILE A 343 -14.45 14.65 -11.77
CA ILE A 343 -14.27 13.43 -10.98
C ILE A 343 -12.95 12.84 -11.44
N ASP A 344 -12.03 12.63 -10.50
CA ASP A 344 -10.69 12.12 -10.78
C ASP A 344 -10.12 11.41 -9.54
N GLU A 345 -9.09 10.61 -9.74
CA GLU A 345 -8.35 9.94 -8.67
C GLU A 345 -7.32 10.84 -7.99
N SER A 346 -7.38 10.85 -6.66
CA SER A 346 -6.30 11.33 -5.80
C SER A 346 -5.59 10.16 -5.11
N MET A 347 -4.31 10.35 -4.77
CA MET A 347 -3.50 9.36 -4.07
C MET A 347 -2.89 9.95 -2.81
N ILE A 348 -3.22 9.37 -1.66
CA ILE A 348 -2.53 9.63 -0.39
C ILE A 348 -1.40 8.62 -0.25
N GLY A 349 -0.15 9.08 -0.34
CA GLY A 349 1.02 8.22 -0.21
C GLY A 349 1.01 7.42 1.09
N TYR A 350 1.08 6.11 0.97
CA TYR A 350 0.98 5.18 2.10
C TYR A 350 1.69 3.87 1.76
N LYS A 351 2.65 3.49 2.61
CA LYS A 351 3.44 2.25 2.48
C LYS A 351 3.20 1.27 3.63
N GLY A 352 2.14 1.47 4.43
CA GLY A 352 1.87 0.63 5.59
C GLY A 352 1.25 -0.73 5.25
N LYS A 353 1.16 -1.60 6.27
CA LYS A 353 0.69 -2.99 6.16
C LYS A 353 -0.83 -3.10 6.30
N THR A 354 -1.56 -2.43 5.42
CA THR A 354 -3.03 -2.53 5.37
C THR A 354 -3.43 -2.83 3.92
N PRO A 355 -3.38 -4.11 3.49
CA PRO A 355 -3.47 -4.50 2.09
C PRO A 355 -4.74 -4.00 1.40
N HIS A 356 -5.89 -4.06 2.08
CA HIS A 356 -7.17 -3.62 1.51
C HIS A 356 -7.27 -2.12 1.21
N LEU A 357 -6.38 -1.30 1.77
CA LEU A 357 -6.30 0.15 1.49
C LEU A 357 -5.16 0.53 0.56
N ARG A 358 -4.14 -0.33 0.42
CA ARG A 358 -2.91 -0.02 -0.31
C ARG A 358 -3.10 -0.34 -1.79
N GLN A 359 -3.15 0.70 -2.60
CA GLN A 359 -3.21 0.64 -4.05
C GLN A 359 -1.86 1.01 -4.65
N PHE A 360 -1.54 0.38 -5.77
CA PHE A 360 -0.40 0.74 -6.61
C PHE A 360 -0.90 1.45 -7.88
N MET A 361 -0.42 2.66 -8.12
CA MET A 361 -0.69 3.42 -9.34
C MET A 361 0.65 3.85 -9.97
N PRO A 362 1.16 3.14 -11.00
CA PRO A 362 2.51 3.34 -11.52
C PRO A 362 2.75 4.76 -12.06
N ASN A 363 1.70 5.39 -12.58
CA ASN A 363 1.78 6.70 -13.23
C ASN A 363 1.68 7.89 -12.26
N LYS A 364 1.45 7.67 -10.95
CA LYS A 364 1.42 8.76 -9.94
C LYS A 364 2.85 9.02 -9.43
N THR A 365 3.46 10.09 -9.91
CA THR A 365 4.88 10.42 -9.66
C THR A 365 5.19 10.82 -8.21
N HIS A 366 4.21 11.36 -7.46
CA HIS A 366 4.39 11.77 -6.08
C HIS A 366 4.19 10.62 -5.07
N ALA A 367 3.45 9.57 -5.44
CA ALA A 367 3.20 8.40 -4.62
C ALA A 367 2.67 7.24 -5.48
N ARG A 368 3.54 6.28 -5.79
CA ARG A 368 3.15 5.06 -6.54
C ARG A 368 2.34 4.09 -5.68
N PHE A 369 2.54 4.09 -4.38
CA PHE A 369 1.77 3.29 -3.41
C PHE A 369 1.01 4.21 -2.46
N GLY A 370 -0.26 3.94 -2.24
CA GLY A 370 -1.07 4.78 -1.38
C GLY A 370 -2.52 4.35 -1.22
N VAL A 371 -3.29 5.20 -0.54
CA VAL A 371 -4.75 5.10 -0.46
C VAL A 371 -5.33 5.89 -1.64
N LYS A 372 -6.01 5.20 -2.56
CA LYS A 372 -6.73 5.81 -3.69
C LYS A 372 -8.02 6.44 -3.18
N LEU A 373 -8.27 7.67 -3.61
CA LEU A 373 -9.52 8.40 -3.39
C LEU A 373 -10.15 8.73 -4.74
N TRP A 374 -11.47 8.65 -4.83
CA TRP A 374 -12.25 9.32 -5.86
C TRP A 374 -12.66 10.68 -5.34
N CYS A 375 -12.32 11.75 -6.05
CA CYS A 375 -12.62 13.12 -5.63
C CYS A 375 -13.58 13.79 -6.62
N LEU A 376 -14.70 14.30 -6.14
CA LEU A 376 -15.61 15.19 -6.87
C LEU A 376 -15.23 16.64 -6.54
N CYS A 377 -14.71 17.36 -7.53
CA CYS A 377 -14.20 18.71 -7.38
C CYS A 377 -14.93 19.70 -8.27
N ASP A 378 -15.19 20.89 -7.72
CA ASP A 378 -15.61 22.05 -8.50
C ASP A 378 -14.49 22.50 -9.43
N THR A 379 -14.75 22.53 -10.74
CA THR A 379 -13.70 22.86 -11.74
C THR A 379 -13.24 24.30 -11.69
N LEU A 380 -14.10 25.23 -11.26
CA LEU A 380 -13.78 26.66 -11.24
C LEU A 380 -12.88 27.03 -10.05
N THR A 381 -13.13 26.44 -8.88
CA THR A 381 -12.47 26.80 -7.62
C THR A 381 -11.47 25.75 -7.13
N GLY A 382 -11.52 24.53 -7.67
CA GLY A 382 -10.76 23.38 -7.16
C GLY A 382 -11.29 22.84 -5.83
N TYR A 383 -12.48 23.26 -5.39
CA TYR A 383 -13.06 22.83 -4.13
C TYR A 383 -13.52 21.38 -4.20
N THR A 384 -13.01 20.52 -3.32
CA THR A 384 -13.47 19.14 -3.18
C THR A 384 -14.81 19.10 -2.45
N ALA A 385 -15.88 18.83 -3.20
CA ALA A 385 -17.24 18.76 -2.67
C ALA A 385 -17.54 17.42 -2.00
N PHE A 386 -16.90 16.35 -2.47
CA PHE A 386 -17.06 15.01 -1.95
C PHE A 386 -15.82 14.18 -2.31
N PHE A 387 -15.47 13.21 -1.45
CA PHE A 387 -14.52 12.18 -1.81
C PHE A 387 -14.95 10.83 -1.24
N GLU A 388 -14.50 9.76 -1.90
CA GLU A 388 -14.69 8.38 -1.46
C GLU A 388 -13.36 7.65 -1.44
N VAL A 389 -13.13 6.86 -0.38
CA VAL A 389 -11.94 6.02 -0.24
C VAL A 389 -12.19 4.70 -0.97
N TYR A 390 -11.29 4.35 -1.89
CA TYR A 390 -11.34 3.05 -2.55
C TYR A 390 -11.02 1.92 -1.56
N LYS A 391 -11.88 0.89 -1.51
CA LYS A 391 -11.82 -0.22 -0.53
C LYS A 391 -11.32 -1.56 -1.09
N GLY A 392 -10.80 -1.54 -2.33
CA GLY A 392 -10.53 -2.75 -3.10
C GLY A 392 -11.81 -3.41 -3.63
N ALA A 393 -11.65 -4.48 -4.41
CA ALA A 393 -12.76 -5.31 -4.84
C ALA A 393 -13.42 -6.03 -3.65
N ILE A 394 -14.69 -6.39 -3.82
CA ILE A 394 -15.35 -7.40 -3.00
C ILE A 394 -15.03 -8.72 -3.68
N ASP A 395 -14.29 -9.61 -3.01
CA ASP A 395 -14.08 -10.95 -3.52
C ASP A 395 -15.47 -11.63 -3.64
N GLY A 396 -15.82 -12.03 -4.87
CA GLY A 396 -17.11 -12.62 -5.23
C GLY A 396 -17.24 -14.08 -4.84
#